data_AF-A0A645CIG0-F1
#
_entry.id   AF-A0A645CIG0-F1
#
_cell.length_a   1.000
_cell.length_b   1.000
_cell.length_c   1.000
_cell.angle_alpha   90.00
_cell.angle_beta   90.00
_cell.angle_gamma   90.00
#
_symmetry.space_group_name_H-M   'P 1'
#
loop_
_entity.id
_entity.type
_entity.pdbx_description
1 polymer ?
#
loop_
_entity_poly.entity_id
_entity_poly.type
_entity_poly.pdbx_seq_one_letter_code
_entity_poly.pdbx_strand_id
1 'polypeptide(L)'
;MRAHEYDCIIIDEAQFLSAEQVDMLLPIVDEFDVPVICYGLKTDFRGEFFPGSARLLARADTIEEVKTICWCGKKATNNARLDGKGGITKVGEQVVLGASDKYIGLCRKHWLLGDPGPGLRAEDLAKGAVPGVCGLPDEDEEDEEI
;
A
#
# COMPACT_ATOMS: atom_id res chain seq x y z
N MET A 1 -18.43 34.26 1.21
CA MET A 1 -19.65 33.63 1.75
C MET A 1 -19.63 32.21 1.22
N ARG A 2 -19.36 31.20 2.04
CA ARG A 2 -19.36 29.78 1.60
C ARG A 2 -20.79 29.43 1.22
N ALA A 3 -21.00 29.00 -0.03
CA ALA A 3 -22.31 28.73 -0.62
C ALA A 3 -22.64 27.22 -0.66
N HIS A 4 -21.89 26.41 0.08
CA HIS A 4 -21.98 24.96 0.06
C HIS A 4 -22.21 24.41 1.47
N GLU A 5 -22.85 23.25 1.57
CA GLU A 5 -23.19 22.58 2.84
C GLU A 5 -22.02 21.80 3.45
N TYR A 6 -20.96 21.55 2.66
CA TYR A 6 -19.86 20.64 3.03
C TYR A 6 -18.54 21.37 3.27
N ASP A 7 -17.96 21.24 4.45
CA ASP A 7 -16.65 21.85 4.75
C ASP A 7 -15.46 21.09 4.14
N CYS A 8 -15.62 19.82 3.78
CA CYS A 8 -14.56 18.97 3.21
C CYS A 8 -15.16 17.72 2.56
N ILE A 9 -14.53 17.23 1.50
CA ILE A 9 -14.78 15.90 0.93
C ILE A 9 -13.54 15.04 1.14
N ILE A 10 -13.74 13.80 1.59
CA ILE A 10 -12.67 12.81 1.77
C ILE A 10 -12.96 11.62 0.87
N ILE A 11 -11.97 11.22 0.07
CA ILE A 11 -12.04 10.06 -0.80
C ILE A 11 -10.98 9.06 -0.34
N ASP A 12 -11.43 7.92 0.13
CA ASP A 12 -10.55 6.79 0.45
C ASP A 12 -10.37 5.89 -0.78
N GLU A 13 -9.25 5.17 -0.84
CA GLU A 13 -8.86 4.29 -1.94
C GLU A 13 -8.91 4.98 -3.33
N ALA A 14 -8.52 6.26 -3.36
CA ALA A 14 -8.61 7.16 -4.52
C ALA A 14 -7.80 6.68 -5.74
N GLN A 15 -6.90 5.70 -5.58
CA GLN A 15 -6.23 5.06 -6.70
C GLN A 15 -7.19 4.38 -7.68
N PHE A 16 -8.40 4.03 -7.25
CA PHE A 16 -9.42 3.40 -8.10
C PHE A 16 -10.22 4.40 -8.94
N LEU A 17 -10.02 5.71 -8.74
CA LEU A 17 -10.62 6.71 -9.60
C LEU A 17 -10.06 6.59 -11.04
N SER A 18 -10.91 6.87 -12.02
CA SER A 18 -10.46 7.15 -13.38
C SER A 18 -9.85 8.55 -13.47
N ALA A 19 -9.09 8.83 -14.54
CA ALA A 19 -8.54 10.18 -14.75
C ALA A 19 -9.65 11.23 -14.90
N GLU A 20 -10.75 10.87 -15.55
CA GLU A 20 -11.93 11.72 -15.72
C GLU A 20 -12.60 11.99 -14.37
N GLN A 21 -12.70 10.97 -13.51
CA GLN A 21 -13.23 11.15 -12.15
C GLN A 21 -12.37 12.09 -11.31
N VAL A 22 -11.05 12.03 -11.44
CA VAL A 22 -10.15 13.00 -10.80
C VAL A 22 -10.38 14.42 -11.33
N ASP A 23 -10.54 14.58 -12.66
CA ASP A 23 -10.80 15.91 -13.24
C ASP A 23 -12.14 16.49 -12.77
N MET A 24 -13.14 15.65 -12.48
CA MET A 24 -14.41 16.09 -11.90
C MET A 24 -14.28 16.64 -10.47
N LEU A 25 -13.18 16.36 -9.76
CA LEU A 25 -12.94 16.90 -8.42
C LEU A 25 -12.44 18.35 -8.45
N LEU A 26 -11.83 18.80 -9.54
CA LEU A 26 -11.20 20.12 -9.62
C LEU A 26 -12.21 21.27 -9.46
N PRO A 27 -13.37 21.27 -10.15
CA PRO A 27 -14.36 22.33 -9.97
C PRO A 27 -14.87 22.42 -8.53
N ILE A 28 -14.89 21.33 -7.77
CA ILE A 28 -15.31 21.33 -6.35
C ILE A 28 -14.38 22.23 -5.52
N VAL A 29 -13.07 22.17 -5.79
CA VAL A 29 -12.10 23.03 -5.12
C VAL A 29 -12.17 24.45 -5.67
N ASP A 30 -12.10 24.60 -7.00
CA ASP A 30 -11.93 25.90 -7.66
C ASP A 30 -13.19 26.78 -7.62
N GLU A 31 -14.36 26.20 -7.86
CA GLU A 31 -15.62 26.95 -7.99
C GLU A 31 -16.38 27.01 -6.67
N PHE A 32 -16.31 25.94 -5.88
CA PHE A 32 -17.09 25.84 -4.64
C PHE A 32 -16.27 26.13 -3.39
N ASP A 33 -14.93 26.25 -3.44
CA ASP A 33 -14.08 26.48 -2.25
C ASP A 33 -14.23 25.37 -1.19
N VAL A 34 -14.41 24.12 -1.64
CA VAL A 34 -14.50 22.93 -0.77
C VAL A 34 -13.22 22.10 -0.94
N PRO A 35 -12.42 21.87 0.12
CA PRO A 35 -11.23 21.03 0.02
C PRO A 35 -11.60 19.57 -0.23
N VAL A 36 -10.86 18.93 -1.14
CA VAL A 36 -10.98 17.50 -1.45
C VAL A 36 -9.69 16.79 -1.06
N ILE A 37 -9.77 15.88 -0.08
CA ILE A 37 -8.64 15.11 0.42
C ILE A 37 -8.74 13.68 -0.11
N CYS A 38 -7.73 13.25 -0.87
CA CYS A 38 -7.68 11.92 -1.45
C CYS A 38 -6.61 11.06 -0.74
N TYR A 39 -7.02 9.91 -0.20
CA TYR A 39 -6.13 8.88 0.32
C TYR A 39 -6.06 7.72 -0.65
N GLY A 40 -4.86 7.19 -0.89
CA GLY A 40 -4.72 6.04 -1.77
C GLY A 40 -3.28 5.63 -2.07
N LEU A 41 -3.14 4.48 -2.73
CA LEU A 41 -1.86 3.94 -3.17
C LEU A 41 -1.36 4.66 -4.43
N LYS A 42 -0.08 5.04 -4.42
CA LYS A 42 0.55 5.66 -5.60
C LYS A 42 0.73 4.67 -6.75
N THR A 43 1.28 3.51 -6.44
CA THR A 43 1.65 2.47 -7.40
C THR A 43 1.13 1.12 -6.95
N ASP A 44 0.89 0.24 -7.90
CA ASP A 44 0.59 -1.17 -7.64
C ASP A 44 1.83 -1.95 -7.18
N PHE A 45 1.66 -3.26 -7.02
CA PHE A 45 2.74 -4.14 -6.58
C PHE A 45 3.86 -4.36 -7.60
N ARG A 46 3.59 -4.03 -8.86
CA ARG A 46 4.56 -4.04 -9.97
C ARG A 46 5.36 -2.76 -10.02
N GLY A 47 4.96 -1.74 -9.25
CA GLY A 47 5.55 -0.41 -9.25
C GLY A 47 4.99 0.51 -10.33
N GLU A 48 3.90 0.11 -10.99
CA GLU A 48 3.21 0.91 -12.00
C GLU A 48 2.18 1.82 -11.34
N PHE A 49 1.99 3.03 -11.87
CA PHE A 49 0.98 3.94 -11.33
C PHE A 49 -0.44 3.39 -11.57
N PHE A 50 -1.32 3.63 -10.59
CA PHE A 50 -2.74 3.57 -10.85
C PHE A 50 -3.17 4.80 -11.68
N PRO A 51 -4.12 4.68 -12.63
CA PRO A 51 -4.57 5.80 -13.44
C PRO A 51 -5.05 7.01 -12.62
N GLY A 52 -5.87 6.76 -11.58
CA GLY A 52 -6.35 7.80 -10.67
C GLY A 52 -5.21 8.48 -9.93
N SER A 53 -4.29 7.70 -9.37
CA SER A 53 -3.12 8.23 -8.65
C SER A 53 -2.17 9.02 -9.56
N ALA A 54 -1.94 8.57 -10.79
CA ALA A 54 -1.18 9.31 -11.78
C ALA A 54 -1.82 10.66 -12.09
N ARG A 55 -3.16 10.70 -12.23
CA ARG A 55 -3.89 11.94 -12.48
C ARG A 55 -3.89 12.87 -11.28
N LEU A 56 -4.08 12.35 -10.07
CA LEU A 56 -4.00 13.10 -8.82
C LEU A 56 -2.62 13.74 -8.64
N LEU A 57 -1.53 12.99 -8.89
CA LEU A 57 -0.18 13.54 -8.83
C LEU A 57 0.07 14.69 -9.81
N ALA A 58 -0.63 14.70 -10.95
CA ALA A 58 -0.50 15.76 -11.94
C ALA A 58 -1.36 17.00 -11.64
N ARG A 59 -2.36 16.88 -10.75
CA ARG A 59 -3.40 17.90 -10.56
C ARG A 59 -3.52 18.43 -9.13
N ALA A 60 -3.14 17.65 -8.13
CA ALA A 60 -3.30 18.04 -6.73
C ALA A 60 -2.41 19.23 -6.36
N ASP A 61 -2.97 20.18 -5.62
CA ASP A 61 -2.25 21.35 -5.10
C ASP A 61 -1.19 20.96 -4.07
N THR A 62 -1.46 19.92 -3.28
CA THR A 62 -0.58 19.41 -2.24
C THR A 62 -0.52 17.89 -2.31
N ILE A 63 0.69 17.33 -2.14
CA ILE A 63 0.94 15.90 -2.12
C ILE A 63 1.76 15.56 -0.88
N GLU A 64 1.19 14.74 -0.01
CA GLU A 64 1.86 14.20 1.16
C GLU A 64 2.02 12.69 1.05
N GLU A 65 3.22 12.20 1.34
CA GLU A 65 3.52 10.77 1.30
C GLU A 65 3.61 10.21 2.71
N VAL A 66 2.71 9.29 3.05
CA VAL A 66 2.77 8.51 4.29
C VAL A 66 3.91 7.50 4.18
N LYS A 67 4.89 7.60 5.07
CA LYS A 67 6.12 6.80 5.02
C LYS A 67 5.95 5.52 5.85
N THR A 68 6.21 4.38 5.23
CA THR A 68 6.47 3.12 5.94
C THR A 68 7.96 2.77 5.86
N ILE A 69 8.39 1.79 6.64
CA ILE A 69 9.79 1.40 6.79
C ILE A 69 9.97 -0.02 6.27
N CYS A 70 10.96 -0.22 5.39
CA CYS A 70 11.40 -1.54 4.98
C CYS A 70 12.18 -2.19 6.12
N TRP A 71 12.18 -3.52 6.20
CA TRP A 71 12.92 -4.29 7.24
C TRP A 71 14.40 -3.90 7.40
N CYS A 72 15.01 -3.26 6.40
CA CYS A 72 16.38 -2.76 6.46
C CYS A 72 16.54 -1.34 7.03
N GLY A 73 15.47 -0.75 7.57
CA GLY A 73 15.44 0.60 8.13
C GLY A 73 15.32 1.73 7.09
N LYS A 74 15.37 1.44 5.80
CA LYS A 74 15.17 2.44 4.74
C LYS A 74 13.69 2.68 4.49
N LYS A 75 13.35 3.89 4.00
CA LYS A 75 12.00 4.22 3.53
C LYS A 75 11.51 3.15 2.54
N ALA A 76 10.33 2.61 2.81
CA ALA A 76 9.63 1.76 1.86
C ALA A 76 8.96 2.64 0.79
N THR A 77 9.17 2.27 -0.48
CA THR A 77 8.68 3.01 -1.65
C THR A 77 7.80 2.15 -2.55
N ASN A 78 7.72 0.85 -2.27
CA ASN A 78 7.05 -0.15 -3.07
C ASN A 78 6.15 -0.99 -2.16
N ASN A 79 4.93 -1.23 -2.60
CA ASN A 79 4.00 -2.14 -1.94
C ASN A 79 4.17 -3.53 -2.56
N ALA A 80 4.97 -4.42 -1.97
CA ALA A 80 5.28 -5.71 -2.56
C ALA A 80 4.22 -6.75 -2.21
N ARG A 81 3.80 -7.56 -3.19
CA ARG A 81 2.87 -8.67 -2.97
C ARG A 81 3.62 -9.97 -2.73
N LEU A 82 3.34 -10.64 -1.62
CA LEU A 82 3.90 -11.94 -1.27
C LEU A 82 3.39 -13.03 -2.22
N ASP A 83 4.25 -13.99 -2.55
CA ASP A 83 3.90 -15.15 -3.39
C ASP A 83 3.43 -16.38 -2.59
N GLY A 84 3.53 -16.31 -1.25
CA GLY A 84 3.23 -17.42 -0.33
C GLY A 84 4.28 -18.52 -0.27
N LYS A 85 5.41 -18.36 -0.96
CA LYS A 85 6.50 -19.36 -1.09
C LYS A 85 7.83 -18.84 -0.59
N GLY A 86 7.84 -17.69 0.09
CA GLY A 86 9.06 -17.10 0.62
C GLY A 86 9.64 -15.96 -0.21
N GLY A 87 8.86 -15.40 -1.14
CA GLY A 87 9.27 -14.33 -2.04
C GLY A 87 8.14 -13.33 -2.31
N ILE A 88 8.37 -12.49 -3.31
CA ILE A 88 7.35 -11.56 -3.83
C ILE A 88 7.04 -11.90 -5.28
N THR A 89 5.80 -11.65 -5.69
CA THR A 89 5.38 -11.72 -7.08
C THR A 89 5.29 -10.33 -7.71
N LYS A 90 5.62 -10.25 -9.00
CA LYS A 90 5.47 -9.04 -9.85
C LYS A 90 4.55 -9.28 -11.05
N VAL A 91 3.85 -10.41 -11.05
CA VAL A 91 2.92 -10.82 -12.12
C VAL A 91 1.57 -11.17 -11.54
N GLY A 92 0.50 -10.91 -12.28
CA GLY A 92 -0.89 -11.19 -11.91
C GLY A 92 -1.75 -9.92 -11.92
N GLU A 93 -3.03 -10.07 -11.59
CA GLU A 93 -4.00 -8.97 -11.58
C GLU A 93 -3.58 -7.84 -10.63
N GLN A 94 -3.78 -6.61 -11.08
CA GLN A 94 -3.42 -5.38 -10.38
C GLN A 94 -4.28 -5.18 -9.11
N VAL A 95 -5.53 -5.63 -9.14
CA VAL A 95 -6.50 -5.45 -8.05
C VAL A 95 -6.90 -6.81 -7.51
N VAL A 96 -6.61 -7.03 -6.23
CA VAL A 96 -7.11 -8.17 -5.46
C VAL A 96 -7.68 -7.59 -4.16
N LEU A 97 -9.01 -7.55 -4.08
CA LEU A 97 -9.71 -7.06 -2.88
C LEU A 97 -9.67 -8.14 -1.79
N GLY A 98 -9.48 -7.72 -0.53
CA GLY A 98 -9.57 -8.62 0.64
C GLY A 98 -8.35 -9.48 0.94
N ALA A 99 -7.14 -9.01 0.60
CA ALA A 99 -5.89 -9.73 0.84
C ALA A 99 -4.77 -8.83 1.41
N SER A 100 -5.10 -7.96 2.36
CA SER A 100 -4.14 -7.02 2.99
C SER A 100 -2.98 -7.73 3.69
N ASP A 101 -3.21 -8.94 4.18
CA ASP A 101 -2.24 -9.88 4.75
C ASP A 101 -1.16 -10.36 3.76
N LYS A 102 -1.33 -10.07 2.46
CA LYS A 102 -0.39 -10.49 1.39
C LYS A 102 0.54 -9.37 0.92
N TYR A 103 0.56 -8.22 1.58
CA TYR A 103 1.33 -7.06 1.13
C TYR A 103 2.31 -6.56 2.19
N ILE A 104 3.52 -6.17 1.75
CA ILE A 104 4.56 -5.62 2.61
C ILE A 104 5.24 -4.39 1.99
N GLY A 105 5.62 -3.42 2.83
CA GLY A 105 6.38 -2.26 2.39
C GLY A 105 7.85 -2.58 2.20
N LEU A 106 8.37 -2.44 0.97
CA LEU A 106 9.78 -2.62 0.66
C LEU A 106 10.43 -1.34 0.10
N CYS A 107 11.72 -1.16 0.40
CA CYS A 107 12.53 -0.20 -0.32
C CYS A 107 12.79 -0.72 -1.75
N ARG A 108 13.06 0.19 -2.68
CA ARG A 108 13.36 -0.16 -4.09
C ARG A 108 14.38 -1.28 -4.25
N LYS A 109 15.44 -1.32 -3.43
CA LYS A 109 16.49 -2.34 -3.51
C LYS A 109 15.93 -3.74 -3.22
N HIS A 110 15.21 -3.92 -2.12
CA HIS A 110 14.67 -5.23 -1.74
C HIS A 110 13.49 -5.65 -2.60
N TRP A 111 12.70 -4.70 -3.09
CA TRP A 111 11.71 -4.98 -4.13
C TRP A 111 12.35 -5.49 -5.43
N LEU A 112 13.48 -4.91 -5.87
CA LEU A 112 14.19 -5.40 -7.06
C LEU A 112 14.75 -6.81 -6.86
N LEU A 113 15.36 -7.07 -5.71
CA LEU A 113 15.92 -8.39 -5.36
C LEU A 113 14.85 -9.46 -5.14
N GLY A 114 13.61 -9.06 -4.84
CA GLY A 114 12.54 -9.99 -4.50
C GLY A 114 12.66 -10.55 -3.08
N ASP A 115 13.39 -9.86 -2.19
CA ASP A 115 13.61 -10.29 -0.80
C ASP A 115 12.55 -9.66 0.12
N PRO A 116 11.59 -10.46 0.65
CA PRO A 116 10.56 -9.96 1.53
C PRO A 116 11.10 -9.61 2.93
N GLY A 117 12.30 -10.09 3.28
CA GLY A 117 12.92 -9.92 4.59
C GLY A 117 12.74 -11.12 5.52
N PRO A 118 13.37 -11.06 6.71
CA PRO A 118 13.34 -12.14 7.69
C PRO A 118 11.91 -12.51 8.11
N GLY A 119 11.67 -13.79 8.37
CA GLY A 119 10.36 -14.35 8.74
C GLY A 119 9.42 -14.58 7.55
N LEU A 120 9.76 -14.06 6.38
CA LEU A 120 8.98 -14.19 5.15
C LEU A 120 9.75 -14.89 4.03
N ARG A 121 10.99 -15.31 4.25
CA ARG A 121 11.80 -16.07 3.29
C ARG A 121 11.46 -17.54 3.33
N ALA A 122 11.71 -18.26 2.23
CA ALA A 122 11.42 -19.69 2.14
C ALA A 122 12.09 -20.50 3.27
N GLU A 123 13.32 -20.11 3.63
CA GLU A 123 14.11 -20.71 4.72
C GLU A 123 13.45 -20.56 6.10
N ASP A 124 12.80 -19.41 6.33
CA ASP A 124 12.15 -19.07 7.60
C ASP A 124 10.78 -19.76 7.68
N LEU A 125 10.02 -19.78 6.58
CA LEU A 125 8.74 -20.48 6.47
C LEU A 125 8.91 -21.99 6.67
N ALA A 126 10.00 -22.57 6.14
CA ALA A 126 10.33 -23.98 6.34
C ALA A 126 10.61 -24.33 7.81
N LYS A 127 10.97 -23.34 8.64
CA LYS A 127 11.17 -23.46 10.09
C LYS A 127 9.91 -23.09 10.90
N GLY A 128 8.76 -22.94 10.25
CA GLY A 128 7.49 -22.64 10.92
C GLY A 128 7.19 -21.15 11.11
N ALA A 129 7.96 -20.23 10.52
CA ALA A 129 7.60 -18.81 10.56
C ALA A 129 6.22 -18.58 9.91
N VAL A 130 5.37 -17.79 10.56
CA VAL A 130 4.02 -17.48 10.08
C VAL A 130 4.02 -16.12 9.37
N PRO A 131 3.64 -16.04 8.08
CA PRO A 131 3.59 -14.76 7.36
C PRO A 131 2.66 -13.75 8.03
N GLY A 132 3.17 -12.52 8.25
CA GLY A 132 2.37 -11.42 8.81
C GLY A 132 2.38 -11.33 10.34
N VAL A 133 3.09 -12.23 11.03
CA VAL A 133 3.31 -12.16 12.49
C VAL A 133 4.76 -11.74 12.73
N CYS A 134 5.00 -10.69 13.53
CA CYS A 134 6.37 -10.34 13.89
C CYS A 134 6.88 -11.31 14.97
N GLY A 135 7.77 -12.23 14.57
CA GLY A 135 8.37 -13.22 15.48
C GLY A 135 8.34 -14.62 14.86
N LEU A 136 9.38 -15.41 15.14
CA LEU A 136 9.25 -16.86 15.04
C LEU A 136 8.25 -17.28 16.13
N PRO A 137 7.41 -18.31 15.93
CA PRO A 137 6.74 -18.92 17.07
C PRO A 137 7.82 -19.30 18.08
N ASP A 138 7.67 -18.85 19.33
CA ASP A 138 8.56 -19.25 20.41
C ASP A 138 8.55 -20.79 20.45
N GLU A 139 9.72 -21.42 20.31
CA GLU A 139 9.86 -22.89 20.33
C GLU A 139 9.61 -23.50 21.73
N ASP A 140 9.03 -22.74 22.66
CA ASP A 140 8.87 -23.06 24.09
C ASP A 140 7.40 -23.24 24.53
N GLU A 141 6.52 -23.80 23.67
CA GLU A 141 5.22 -24.35 24.09
C GLU A 141 5.16 -25.88 23.87
N GLU A 142 6.24 -26.58 24.21
CA GLU A 142 6.15 -27.97 24.68
C GLU A 142 6.11 -27.92 26.22
N ASP A 143 4.93 -28.14 26.79
CA ASP A 143 4.64 -28.52 28.19
C ASP A 143 3.55 -27.64 28.80
N GLU A 144 2.28 -28.04 28.62
CA GLU A 144 1.30 -28.12 29.72
C GLU A 144 0.05 -28.88 29.22
N GLU A 145 0.15 -30.20 29.19
CA GLU A 145 -1.02 -31.05 29.45
C GLU A 145 -1.47 -30.79 30.88
N ILE A 146 -2.67 -30.22 31.05
CA ILE A 146 -3.55 -30.47 32.21
C ILE A 146 -4.99 -30.63 31.70
#